data_AF-A0A329KA25-F1
#
_entry.id   AF-A0A329KA25-F1
#
_cell.length_a   1.000
_cell.length_b   1.000
_cell.length_c   1.000
_cell.angle_alpha   90.00
_cell.angle_beta   90.00
_cell.angle_gamma   90.00
#
_symmetry.space_group_name_H-M   'P 1'
#
loop_
_entity.id
_entity.type
_entity.pdbx_description
1 polymer ?
#
loop_
_entity_poly.entity_id
_entity_poly.type
_entity_poly.pdbx_seq_one_letter_code
_entity_poly.pdbx_strand_id
1 'polypeptide(L)' 'MVVIEPSLFARVLQKGGYEAEPTEEAVRDMFSDYVNCGYFSNISLEDVKEISTEDICRNFL' A
#
# COMPACT_ATOMS: atom_id res chain seq x y z
N MET A 1 24.46 4.08 -16.92
CA MET A 1 23.08 4.35 -16.47
C MET A 1 22.88 3.56 -15.19
N VAL A 2 22.84 4.23 -14.04
CA VAL A 2 22.55 3.54 -12.76
C VAL A 2 21.05 3.28 -12.77
N VAL A 3 20.65 2.01 -12.83
CA VAL A 3 19.27 1.63 -12.60
C VAL A 3 19.07 1.71 -11.10
N ILE A 4 18.48 2.81 -10.61
CA ILE A 4 18.03 2.88 -9.24
C ILE A 4 16.76 2.03 -9.20
N GLU A 5 16.85 0.86 -8.59
CA GLU A 5 15.67 0.05 -8.38
C GLU A 5 14.66 0.84 -7.52
N PRO A 6 13.38 0.92 -7.93
CA PRO A 6 12.38 1.59 -7.14
C PRO A 6 12.25 0.88 -5.80
N SER A 7 12.10 1.67 -4.73
CA SER A 7 11.89 1.16 -3.37
C SER A 7 10.67 0.24 -3.31
N LEU A 8 10.61 -0.62 -2.29
CA LEU A 8 9.45 -1.48 -2.06
C LEU A 8 8.14 -0.69 -2.08
N PHE A 9 8.09 0.44 -1.36
CA PHE A 9 6.90 1.29 -1.29
C PHE A 9 6.55 1.90 -2.66
N ALA A 10 7.53 2.34 -3.44
CA ALA A 10 7.29 2.84 -4.79
C ALA A 10 6.67 1.76 -5.70
N ARG A 11 7.14 0.50 -5.60
CA ARG A 11 6.57 -0.63 -6.37
C ARG A 11 5.14 -0.94 -5.94
N VAL A 12 4.87 -0.92 -4.63
CA VAL A 12 3.53 -1.18 -4.08
C VAL A 12 2.55 -0.10 -4.51
N LEU A 13 2.91 1.18 -4.36
CA LEU A 13 2.09 2.31 -4.81
C LEU A 13 1.81 2.25 -6.32
N GLN A 14 2.83 1.96 -7.13
CA GLN A 14 2.66 1.79 -8.57
C GLN A 14 1.68 0.66 -8.90
N LYS A 15 1.77 -0.49 -8.22
CA LYS A 15 0.83 -1.60 -8.42
C LYS A 15 -0.59 -1.27 -7.96
N GLY A 16 -0.72 -0.48 -6.90
CA GLY A 16 -2.00 0.04 -6.43
C GLY A 16 -2.56 1.17 -7.28
N GLY A 17 -1.82 1.68 -8.27
CA GLY A 17 -2.26 2.79 -9.13
C GLY A 17 -2.15 4.18 -8.48
N TYR A 18 -1.28 4.33 -7.49
CA TYR A 18 -1.09 5.59 -6.75
C TYR A 18 0.18 6.31 -7.21
N GLU A 19 0.05 7.61 -7.46
CA GLU A 19 1.17 8.52 -7.69
C GLU A 19 1.40 9.34 -6.41
N ALA A 20 2.27 8.85 -5.53
CA ALA A 20 2.63 9.49 -4.27
C ALA A 20 4.09 9.24 -3.92
N GLU A 21 4.65 10.04 -3.01
CA GLU A 21 5.97 9.78 -2.44
C GLU A 21 5.99 8.42 -1.72
N PRO A 22 7.05 7.61 -1.88
CA PRO A 22 7.10 6.24 -1.38
C PRO A 22 7.37 6.19 0.12
N THR A 23 6.35 6.48 0.91
CA THR A 23 6.35 6.47 2.38
C THR A 23 5.43 5.38 2.94
N GLU A 24 5.58 5.05 4.22
CA GLU A 24 4.66 4.12 4.89
C GLU A 24 3.23 4.66 4.94
N GLU A 25 3.08 5.97 5.16
CA GLU A 25 1.78 6.65 5.19
C GLU A 25 1.07 6.51 3.84
N ALA A 26 1.75 6.76 2.73
CA ALA A 26 1.16 6.61 1.40
C ALA A 26 0.70 5.17 1.11
N VAL A 27 1.46 4.16 1.56
CA VAL A 27 1.08 2.75 1.42
C VAL A 27 -0.17 2.42 2.25
N ARG A 28 -0.28 2.97 3.47
CA ARG A 28 -1.45 2.81 4.32
C ARG A 28 -2.68 3.51 3.77
N ASP A 29 -2.53 4.72 3.24
CA ASP A 29 -3.61 5.48 2.61
C ASP A 29 -4.15 4.74 1.39
N MET A 30 -3.25 4.30 0.52
CA MET A 30 -3.60 3.44 -0.62
C MET A 30 -4.40 2.23 -0.16
N PHE A 31 -3.91 1.47 0.81
CA PHE A 31 -4.61 0.28 1.30
C PHE A 31 -5.98 0.61 1.92
N SER A 32 -6.07 1.72 2.65
CA SER A 32 -7.32 2.21 3.25
C SER A 32 -8.37 2.52 2.18
N ASP A 33 -7.97 3.11 1.06
CA ASP A 33 -8.89 3.40 -0.05
C ASP A 33 -9.46 2.12 -0.68
N TYR A 34 -8.64 1.08 -0.86
CA TYR A 34 -9.13 -0.23 -1.33
C TYR A 34 -10.11 -0.87 -0.34
N VAL A 35 -9.83 -0.77 0.96
CA VAL A 35 -10.74 -1.24 2.02
C VAL A 35 -12.05 -0.45 1.98
N ASN A 36 -11.98 0.89 1.89
CA ASN A 36 -13.15 1.77 1.83
C ASN A 36 -14.00 1.54 0.57
N CYS A 37 -13.37 1.19 -0.56
CA CYS A 37 -14.06 0.78 -1.80
C CYS A 37 -14.68 -0.62 -1.71
N GLY A 38 -14.53 -1.33 -0.60
CA GLY A 38 -15.07 -2.67 -0.39
C GLY A 38 -14.32 -3.77 -1.15
N TYR A 39 -13.09 -3.51 -1.62
CA TYR A 39 -12.27 -4.52 -2.28
C TYR A 39 -11.93 -5.67 -1.31
N PHE A 40 -11.77 -5.34 -0.04
CA PHE A 40 -11.59 -6.30 1.05
C PHE A 40 -12.84 -6.33 1.94
N SER A 41 -13.76 -7.26 1.67
CA SER A 41 -15.05 -7.34 2.37
C SER A 41 -14.96 -7.76 3.85
N ASN A 42 -13.80 -8.23 4.29
CA ASN A 42 -13.55 -8.75 5.64
C ASN A 42 -12.60 -7.87 6.47
N ILE A 43 -12.21 -6.70 5.95
CA ILE A 43 -11.30 -5.77 6.62
C ILE A 43 -12.05 -4.44 6.75
N SER A 44 -11.99 -3.81 7.92
CA SER A 44 -12.48 -2.46 8.16
C SER A 44 -11.32 -1.46 8.22
N LEU A 45 -11.62 -0.16 8.12
CA LEU A 45 -10.61 0.89 8.28
C LEU A 45 -9.94 0.91 9.66
N GLU A 46 -10.62 0.42 10.69
CA GLU A 46 -10.01 0.28 12.03
C GLU A 46 -8.99 -0.86 12.05
N ASP A 47 -9.25 -1.96 11.33
CA ASP A 47 -8.29 -3.07 11.21
C ASP A 47 -7.01 -2.66 10.47
N VAL A 48 -7.10 -1.71 9.52
CA VAL A 48 -5.93 -1.19 8.78
C VAL A 48 -4.88 -0.60 9.72
N LYS A 49 -5.29 0.01 10.84
CA LYS A 49 -4.36 0.60 11.81
C LYS A 49 -3.53 -0.46 12.53
N GLU A 50 -4.07 -1.67 12.67
CA GLU A 50 -3.43 -2.82 13.32
C GLU A 50 -2.59 -3.67 12.35
N ILE A 51 -2.81 -3.55 11.04
CA ILE A 51 -2.03 -4.25 10.03
C ILE A 51 -0.68 -3.54 9.83
N SER A 52 0.41 -4.31 9.82
CA SER A 52 1.74 -3.77 9.60
C SER A 52 1.93 -3.32 8.14
N THR A 53 2.73 -2.27 7.91
CA THR A 53 3.06 -1.82 6.55
C THR A 53 3.74 -2.92 5.74
N GLU A 54 4.50 -3.80 6.40
CA GLU A 54 5.14 -4.96 5.79
C GLU A 54 4.11 -5.97 5.25
N ASP A 55 3.07 -6.28 6.03
CA ASP A 55 2.01 -7.21 5.61
C ASP A 55 1.20 -6.65 4.44
N ILE A 56 0.93 -5.33 4.46
CA ILE A 56 0.33 -4.63 3.32
C ILE A 56 1.22 -4.81 2.09
N CYS A 57 2.52 -4.52 2.20
CA CYS A 57 3.44 -4.65 1.07
C CYS A 57 3.52 -6.08 0.52
N ARG A 58 3.54 -7.10 1.40
CA ARG A 58 3.56 -8.52 1.03
C ARG A 58 2.33 -8.93 0.24
N ASN A 59 1.17 -8.31 0.48
CA ASN A 59 -0.06 -8.64 -0.23
C ASN A 59 -0.08 -8.12 -1.68
N PHE A 60 0.65 -7.04 -1.97
CA PHE A 60 0.69 -6.41 -3.29
C PHE A 60 1.80 -6.97 -4.20
N LEU A 61 2.72 -7.77 -3.68
CA LEU A 61 3.85 -8.33 -4.45
C LEU A 61 3.55 -9.73 -4.98
#